data_AF-C9RRY3-F1
#
_entry.id   AF-C9RRY3-F1
#
_cell.length_a   1.000
_cell.length_b   1.000
_cell.length_c   1.000
_cell.angle_alpha   90.00
_cell.angle_beta   90.00
_cell.angle_gamma   90.00
#
_symmetry.space_group_name_H-M   'P 1'
#
loop_
_entity.id
_entity.type
_entity.pdbx_description
1 polymer ?
#
loop_
_entity_poly.entity_id
_entity_poly.type
_entity_poly.pdbx_seq_one_letter_code
_entity_poly.pdbx_strand_id
1 'polypeptide(L)'
;MFVGRKRELKLLEDLYRSKKFEMLIMHGRRRVGKSFLLAHFASLHEKDTVFFTADKGSEANNVRNFCTELKRVLNAGDFLNSLETWQDVYSFIDGAAFSKRVNIIIDEFTYLYNSNPVYDSGLQNAIDRILKKKNIFLILCGSEVSVIEDLFDDSTKPLYGRKTADLKLQPFSYKESKEFFPKYSDEEVLTVYSILGGIPLYLSLFDDSVSIRENVIKNCLSTTGYLYNEIDTLLRMELKETLFYKNILLAINSGASTLNDIKMKVGEDGAKIAKYLNVLQNLGFIKTEIPVGEKGKARNTLYSIDDNYFAFYFRFIYKHLNMLNGLISPEIYYDREFTTESLNGYIGHRFERVCSQFIMEKSYNGELPFFAEQVGRWWGNNPLAKRQEEIDIVAQDENNAILCECKYTEKAFDETELSDLQACAPCIKRDNLYFWIFSRKGVTAGVKKKIKNLGNYKVISIKELFA
;
A
#
# COMPACT_ATOMS: atom_id res chain seq x y z
N MET A 1 -3.98 -11.11 18.33
CA MET A 1 -4.81 -11.71 17.27
C MET A 1 -4.13 -11.44 15.94
N PHE A 2 -4.01 -12.44 15.05
CA PHE A 2 -3.51 -12.25 13.69
C PHE A 2 -4.70 -12.02 12.76
N VAL A 3 -4.65 -10.97 11.93
CA VAL A 3 -5.78 -10.51 11.10
C VAL A 3 -5.38 -10.47 9.63
N GLY A 4 -6.29 -10.88 8.73
CA GLY A 4 -6.05 -10.86 7.28
C GLY A 4 -4.93 -11.79 6.79
N ARG A 5 -4.31 -11.40 5.67
CA ARG A 5 -3.15 -12.08 5.03
C ARG A 5 -3.36 -13.54 4.62
N LYS A 6 -4.61 -13.92 4.33
CA LYS A 6 -4.99 -15.30 3.98
C LYS A 6 -4.30 -15.79 2.71
N ARG A 7 -4.16 -14.92 1.70
CA ARG A 7 -3.52 -15.26 0.41
C ARG A 7 -2.01 -15.41 0.57
N GLU A 8 -1.40 -14.50 1.31
CA GLU A 8 0.04 -14.47 1.57
C GLU A 8 0.47 -15.66 2.44
N LEU A 9 -0.29 -15.99 3.49
CA LEU A 9 -0.05 -17.19 4.30
C LEU A 9 -0.22 -18.47 3.47
N LYS A 10 -1.22 -18.53 2.58
CA LYS A 10 -1.38 -19.68 1.69
C LYS A 10 -0.16 -19.88 0.80
N LEU A 11 0.38 -18.81 0.21
CA LEU A 11 1.61 -18.88 -0.59
C LEU A 11 2.80 -19.38 0.24
N LEU A 12 2.97 -18.87 1.46
CA LEU A 12 4.03 -19.30 2.37
C LEU A 12 3.92 -20.79 2.71
N GLU A 13 2.70 -21.27 3.01
CA GLU A 13 2.41 -22.69 3.27
C GLU A 13 2.66 -23.57 2.05
N ASP A 14 2.23 -23.15 0.86
CA ASP A 14 2.39 -23.91 -0.38
C ASP A 14 3.89 -24.08 -0.71
N LEU A 15 4.67 -23.00 -0.59
CA LEU A 15 6.13 -23.04 -0.75
C LEU A 15 6.80 -23.84 0.35
N TYR A 16 6.35 -23.76 1.61
CA TYR A 16 6.88 -24.57 2.69
C TYR A 16 6.58 -26.06 2.53
N ARG A 17 5.46 -26.46 1.92
CA ARG A 17 5.17 -27.89 1.70
C ARG A 17 5.93 -28.49 0.53
N SER A 18 6.59 -27.65 -0.28
CA SER A 18 7.45 -28.10 -1.37
C SER A 18 8.60 -28.98 -0.88
N LYS A 19 8.99 -29.97 -1.69
CA LYS A 19 10.11 -30.91 -1.39
C LYS A 19 11.42 -30.52 -2.07
N LYS A 20 11.46 -29.37 -2.74
CA LYS A 20 12.66 -28.81 -3.39
C LYS A 20 13.07 -27.50 -2.70
N PHE A 21 14.23 -26.98 -3.11
CA PHE A 21 14.63 -25.64 -2.77
C PHE A 21 13.60 -24.63 -3.28
N GLU A 22 13.12 -23.77 -2.40
CA GLU A 22 12.27 -22.64 -2.75
C GLU A 22 12.89 -21.35 -2.24
N MET A 23 12.78 -20.29 -3.02
CA MET A 23 13.24 -18.96 -2.65
C MET A 23 12.13 -17.92 -2.84
N LEU A 24 11.66 -17.34 -1.74
CA LEU A 24 10.66 -16.28 -1.75
C LEU A 24 11.33 -14.94 -1.43
N ILE A 25 11.09 -13.94 -2.29
CA ILE A 25 11.42 -12.56 -1.98
C ILE A 25 10.16 -11.87 -1.48
N MET A 26 10.15 -11.44 -0.22
CA MET A 26 9.07 -10.66 0.37
C MET A 26 9.49 -9.21 0.51
N HIS A 27 8.78 -8.29 -0.12
CA HIS A 27 9.10 -6.87 -0.03
C HIS A 27 7.85 -6.03 0.11
N GLY A 28 8.03 -4.78 0.50
CA GLY A 28 6.92 -3.87 0.71
C GLY A 28 7.33 -2.73 1.63
N ARG A 29 6.53 -1.67 1.61
CA ARG A 29 6.82 -0.44 2.38
C ARG A 29 6.91 -0.72 3.88
N ARG A 30 7.48 0.20 4.66
CA ARG A 30 7.50 0.07 6.12
C ARG A 30 6.08 0.00 6.69
N ARG A 31 5.93 -0.72 7.80
CA ARG A 31 4.67 -0.89 8.57
C ARG A 31 3.55 -1.70 7.93
N VAL A 32 3.71 -2.22 6.71
CA VAL A 32 2.72 -3.12 6.08
C VAL A 32 2.63 -4.52 6.73
N GLY A 33 3.46 -4.79 7.75
CA GLY A 33 3.35 -6.01 8.58
C GLY A 33 4.21 -7.19 8.12
N LYS A 34 5.29 -6.97 7.36
CA LYS A 34 6.18 -8.03 6.85
C LYS A 34 6.74 -8.91 7.97
N SER A 35 7.48 -8.31 8.91
CA SER A 35 8.06 -9.02 10.05
C SER A 35 7.00 -9.71 10.91
N PHE A 36 5.82 -9.10 11.06
CA PHE A 36 4.71 -9.71 11.80
C PHE A 36 4.12 -10.93 11.10
N LEU A 37 3.95 -10.88 9.77
CA LEU A 37 3.53 -12.01 8.94
C LEU A 37 4.56 -13.14 9.01
N LEU A 38 5.85 -12.83 8.85
CA LEU A 38 6.92 -13.82 8.89
C LEU A 38 7.08 -14.44 10.30
N ALA A 39 6.98 -13.64 11.36
CA ALA A 39 7.03 -14.14 12.73
C ALA A 39 5.84 -15.05 13.05
N HIS A 40 4.64 -14.68 12.58
CA HIS A 40 3.48 -15.55 12.71
C HIS A 40 3.66 -16.87 11.93
N PHE A 41 4.12 -16.79 10.69
CA PHE A 41 4.41 -17.99 9.90
C PHE A 41 5.50 -18.87 10.55
N ALA A 42 6.56 -18.26 11.09
CA ALA A 42 7.63 -18.96 11.79
C ALA A 42 7.13 -19.67 13.05
N SER A 43 6.19 -19.08 13.80
CA SER A 43 5.64 -19.72 15.01
C SER A 43 4.78 -20.94 14.69
N LEU A 44 4.20 -21.04 13.49
CA LEU A 44 3.51 -22.25 13.02
C LEU A 44 4.49 -23.41 12.71
N HIS A 45 5.77 -23.10 12.42
CA HIS A 45 6.82 -24.04 12.00
C HIS A 45 8.10 -23.92 12.84
N GLU A 46 7.96 -23.64 14.14
CA GLU A 46 9.05 -23.21 15.03
C GLU A 46 10.25 -24.17 15.08
N LYS A 47 9.97 -25.48 15.02
CA LYS A 47 10.98 -26.56 15.11
C LYS A 47 11.90 -26.63 13.90
N ASP A 48 11.43 -26.15 12.75
CA ASP A 48 12.10 -26.26 11.46
C ASP A 48 12.51 -24.88 10.92
N THR A 49 12.27 -23.80 11.67
CA THR A 49 12.45 -22.42 11.21
C THR A 49 13.61 -21.70 11.91
N VAL A 50 14.59 -21.27 11.11
CA VAL A 50 15.63 -20.30 11.46
C VAL A 50 15.06 -18.91 11.14
N PHE A 51 14.74 -18.13 12.16
CA PHE A 51 14.27 -16.76 11.98
C PHE A 51 15.38 -15.79 12.40
N PHE A 52 15.96 -15.09 11.43
CA PHE A 52 17.05 -14.16 11.65
C PHE A 52 16.67 -12.77 11.13
N THR A 53 16.83 -11.74 11.97
CA THR A 53 16.70 -10.33 11.55
C THR A 53 18.08 -9.74 11.39
N ALA A 54 18.40 -9.31 10.17
CA ALA A 54 19.65 -8.62 9.88
C ALA A 54 19.68 -7.23 10.51
N ASP A 55 20.87 -6.77 10.87
CA ASP A 55 21.12 -5.43 11.36
C ASP A 55 22.22 -4.72 10.57
N LYS A 56 22.43 -3.43 10.86
CA LYS A 56 23.49 -2.60 10.24
C LYS A 56 24.88 -2.83 10.87
N GLY A 57 25.03 -3.84 11.70
CA GLY A 57 26.28 -4.21 12.36
C GLY A 57 27.27 -4.88 11.40
N SER A 58 28.36 -5.40 11.96
CA SER A 58 29.37 -6.10 11.17
C SER A 58 28.87 -7.45 10.65
N GLU A 59 29.51 -7.96 9.59
CA GLU A 59 29.22 -9.30 9.06
C GLU A 59 29.34 -10.38 10.13
N ALA A 60 30.43 -10.37 10.91
CA ALA A 60 30.65 -11.33 11.98
C ALA A 60 29.55 -11.29 13.06
N ASN A 61 28.98 -10.12 13.36
CA ASN A 61 27.85 -10.05 14.30
C ASN A 61 26.59 -10.70 13.73
N ASN A 62 26.25 -10.37 12.48
CA ASN A 62 25.10 -10.94 11.78
C ASN A 62 25.24 -12.46 11.62
N VAL A 63 26.44 -12.95 11.27
CA VAL A 63 26.74 -14.39 11.17
C VAL A 63 26.58 -15.09 12.51
N ARG A 64 27.08 -14.53 13.61
CA ARG A 64 26.91 -15.12 14.96
C ARG A 64 25.44 -15.19 15.38
N ASN A 65 24.68 -14.13 15.12
CA ASN A 65 23.24 -14.09 15.40
C ASN A 65 22.49 -15.14 14.57
N PHE A 66 22.78 -15.24 13.27
CA PHE A 66 22.23 -16.28 12.40
C PHE A 66 22.59 -17.69 12.88
N CYS A 67 23.86 -17.91 13.24
CA CYS A 67 24.35 -19.21 13.70
C CYS A 67 23.70 -19.65 15.01
N THR A 68 23.34 -18.72 15.89
CA THR A 68 22.59 -19.01 17.12
C THR A 68 21.24 -19.66 16.81
N GLU A 69 20.51 -19.11 15.85
CA GLU A 69 19.22 -19.65 15.40
C GLU A 69 19.37 -20.95 14.60
N LEU A 70 20.40 -21.03 13.75
CA LEU A 70 20.72 -22.23 13.00
C LEU A 70 21.04 -23.40 13.93
N LYS A 71 21.80 -23.15 15.01
CA LYS A 71 22.15 -24.15 16.02
C LYS A 71 20.92 -24.73 16.69
N ARG A 72 19.96 -23.87 17.05
CA ARG A 72 18.68 -24.27 17.67
C ARG A 72 17.89 -25.23 16.78
N VAL A 73 17.82 -24.95 15.48
CA VAL A 73 17.01 -25.74 14.53
C VAL A 73 17.71 -27.04 14.12
N LEU A 74 19.02 -27.00 13.90
CA LEU A 74 19.77 -28.16 13.42
C LEU A 74 20.32 -29.06 14.54
N ASN A 75 20.19 -28.65 15.81
CA ASN A 75 20.87 -29.28 16.95
C ASN A 75 22.37 -29.47 16.69
N ALA A 76 22.99 -28.48 16.05
CA ALA A 76 24.40 -28.52 15.69
C ALA A 76 25.31 -28.22 16.90
N GLY A 77 26.56 -28.72 16.87
CA GLY A 77 27.55 -28.50 17.92
C GLY A 77 28.10 -27.06 17.96
N ASP A 78 29.00 -26.80 18.91
CA ASP A 78 29.58 -25.46 19.16
C ASP A 78 30.47 -24.92 18.02
N PHE A 79 30.77 -25.71 16.99
CA PHE A 79 31.50 -25.27 15.79
C PHE A 79 30.84 -24.05 15.11
N LEU A 80 29.52 -23.92 15.21
CA LEU A 80 28.81 -22.74 14.67
C LEU A 80 29.24 -21.42 15.33
N ASN A 81 29.81 -21.46 16.54
CA ASN A 81 30.26 -20.26 17.25
C ASN A 81 31.54 -19.66 16.65
N SER A 82 32.31 -20.43 15.85
CA SER A 82 33.55 -19.96 15.23
C SER A 82 33.37 -19.39 13.82
N LEU A 83 32.16 -19.41 13.26
CA LEU A 83 31.89 -18.86 11.94
C LEU A 83 31.80 -17.33 12.01
N GLU A 84 32.47 -16.64 11.08
CA GLU A 84 32.51 -15.18 11.06
C GLU A 84 32.08 -14.58 9.72
N THR A 85 32.02 -15.38 8.66
CA THR A 85 31.60 -14.96 7.32
C THR A 85 30.41 -15.76 6.80
N TRP A 86 29.67 -15.20 5.85
CA TRP A 86 28.58 -15.94 5.20
C TRP A 86 29.10 -17.14 4.39
N GLN A 87 30.31 -17.07 3.85
CA GLN A 87 30.98 -18.19 3.19
C GLN A 87 31.21 -19.37 4.13
N ASP A 88 31.54 -19.12 5.41
CA ASP A 88 31.65 -20.15 6.43
C ASP A 88 30.29 -20.84 6.66
N VAL A 89 29.22 -20.05 6.75
CA VAL A 89 27.85 -20.54 6.89
C VAL A 89 27.44 -21.40 5.71
N TYR A 90 27.70 -20.95 4.47
CA TYR A 90 27.38 -21.72 3.28
C TYR A 90 28.15 -23.05 3.23
N SER A 91 29.44 -23.03 3.61
CA SER A 91 30.28 -24.23 3.68
C SER A 91 29.75 -25.23 4.72
N PHE A 92 29.29 -24.74 5.87
CA PHE A 92 28.63 -25.58 6.87
C PHE A 92 27.33 -26.21 6.33
N ILE A 93 26.47 -25.43 5.66
CA ILE A 93 25.22 -25.91 5.06
C ILE A 93 25.47 -26.97 3.98
N ASP A 94 26.58 -26.86 3.23
CA ASP A 94 26.94 -27.85 2.21
C ASP A 94 27.24 -29.22 2.84
N GLY A 95 28.01 -29.24 3.93
CA GLY A 95 28.30 -30.47 4.69
C GLY A 95 27.11 -31.01 5.49
N ALA A 96 26.12 -30.17 5.81
CA ALA A 96 24.97 -30.56 6.63
C ALA A 96 23.96 -31.43 5.85
N ALA A 97 23.48 -32.48 6.51
CA ALA A 97 22.38 -33.31 6.01
C ALA A 97 21.04 -32.82 6.57
N PHE A 98 20.12 -32.42 5.69
CA PHE A 98 18.77 -32.00 6.06
C PHE A 98 17.78 -33.14 5.79
N SER A 99 17.49 -33.95 6.81
CA SER A 99 16.51 -35.05 6.72
C SER A 99 15.06 -34.54 6.70
N LYS A 100 14.84 -33.31 7.18
CA LYS A 100 13.57 -32.59 7.16
C LYS A 100 13.75 -31.25 6.45
N ARG A 101 12.63 -30.62 6.12
CA ARG A 101 12.67 -29.27 5.53
C ARG A 101 13.21 -28.28 6.56
N VAL A 102 14.05 -27.35 6.11
CA VAL A 102 14.50 -26.22 6.92
C VAL A 102 14.02 -24.93 6.29
N ASN A 103 13.30 -24.14 7.06
CA ASN A 103 12.83 -22.82 6.68
C ASN A 103 13.81 -21.77 7.21
N ILE A 104 14.38 -20.96 6.34
CA ILE A 104 15.35 -19.92 6.67
C ILE A 104 14.74 -18.58 6.30
N ILE A 105 14.48 -17.76 7.31
CA ILE A 105 13.93 -16.42 7.15
C ILE A 105 15.02 -15.42 7.48
N ILE A 106 15.36 -14.57 6.52
CA ILE A 106 16.25 -13.42 6.70
C ILE A 106 15.41 -12.16 6.55
N ASP A 107 15.02 -11.58 7.69
CA ASP A 107 14.31 -10.31 7.75
C ASP A 107 15.27 -9.11 7.66
N GLU A 108 14.82 -8.03 7.03
CA GLU A 108 15.64 -6.86 6.66
C GLU A 108 16.96 -7.21 5.92
N PHE A 109 16.89 -8.17 5.00
CA PHE A 109 17.96 -8.64 4.12
C PHE A 109 18.79 -7.51 3.47
N THR A 110 18.16 -6.37 3.17
CA THR A 110 18.85 -5.23 2.54
C THR A 110 19.97 -4.67 3.41
N TYR A 111 19.96 -4.87 4.74
CA TYR A 111 21.07 -4.49 5.61
C TYR A 111 22.32 -5.38 5.39
N LEU A 112 22.16 -6.67 5.08
CA LEU A 112 23.30 -7.53 4.74
C LEU A 112 23.93 -7.09 3.42
N TYR A 113 23.10 -6.84 2.42
CA TYR A 113 23.59 -6.38 1.12
C TYR A 113 24.28 -5.01 1.19
N ASN A 114 23.67 -4.05 1.90
CA ASN A 114 24.21 -2.69 2.00
C ASN A 114 25.51 -2.63 2.82
N SER A 115 25.74 -3.59 3.72
CA SER A 115 26.98 -3.67 4.52
C SER A 115 28.13 -4.38 3.78
N ASN A 116 27.82 -5.31 2.86
CA ASN A 116 28.82 -6.01 2.05
C ASN A 116 28.32 -6.23 0.61
N PRO A 117 28.73 -5.40 -0.36
CA PRO A 117 28.31 -5.55 -1.75
C PRO A 117 28.70 -6.88 -2.42
N VAL A 118 29.69 -7.63 -1.88
CA VAL A 118 30.09 -8.95 -2.40
C VAL A 118 29.12 -10.06 -1.97
N TYR A 119 28.20 -9.75 -1.05
CA TYR A 119 27.25 -10.69 -0.49
C TYR A 119 26.39 -11.36 -1.58
N ASP A 120 25.93 -10.59 -2.58
CA ASP A 120 25.02 -11.08 -3.63
C ASP A 120 25.64 -12.20 -4.48
N SER A 121 26.93 -12.07 -4.80
CA SER A 121 27.73 -13.01 -5.56
C SER A 121 28.06 -14.26 -4.73
N GLY A 122 28.29 -14.09 -3.43
CA GLY A 122 28.42 -15.20 -2.49
C GLY A 122 27.13 -16.01 -2.38
N LEU A 123 25.99 -15.33 -2.19
CA LEU A 123 24.67 -15.95 -2.12
C LEU A 123 24.30 -16.63 -3.44
N GLN A 124 24.60 -16.02 -4.60
CA GLN A 124 24.41 -16.62 -5.91
C GLN A 124 25.09 -18.00 -6.00
N ASN A 125 26.39 -18.04 -5.67
CA ASN A 125 27.17 -19.28 -5.67
C ASN A 125 26.61 -20.32 -4.70
N ALA A 126 26.20 -19.89 -3.51
CA ALA A 126 25.57 -20.76 -2.53
C ALA A 126 24.25 -21.35 -3.05
N ILE A 127 23.38 -20.53 -3.65
CA ILE A 127 22.12 -20.99 -4.25
C ILE A 127 22.40 -22.06 -5.31
N ASP A 128 23.29 -21.76 -6.26
CA ASP A 128 23.48 -22.60 -7.45
C ASP A 128 24.19 -23.93 -7.14
N ARG A 129 25.14 -23.94 -6.20
CA ARG A 129 25.96 -25.12 -5.92
C ARG A 129 25.48 -25.92 -4.72
N ILE A 130 24.89 -25.25 -3.73
CA ILE A 130 24.58 -25.82 -2.41
C ILE A 130 23.07 -25.88 -2.21
N LEU A 131 22.39 -24.73 -2.08
CA LEU A 131 21.01 -24.67 -1.57
C LEU A 131 20.00 -25.37 -2.48
N LYS A 132 20.16 -25.28 -3.81
CA LYS A 132 19.29 -25.98 -4.78
C LYS A 132 19.21 -27.50 -4.60
N LYS A 133 20.24 -28.10 -3.98
CA LYS A 133 20.31 -29.55 -3.72
C LYS A 133 19.75 -29.93 -2.34
N LYS A 134 19.32 -28.96 -1.54
CA LYS A 134 18.83 -29.17 -0.17
C LYS A 134 17.33 -28.92 -0.10
N ASN A 135 16.68 -29.52 0.91
CA ASN A 135 15.26 -29.27 1.20
C ASN A 135 15.11 -28.00 2.06
N ILE A 136 15.43 -26.85 1.47
CA ILE A 136 15.43 -25.54 2.15
C ILE A 136 14.34 -24.64 1.56
N PHE A 137 13.61 -23.95 2.42
CA PHE A 137 12.83 -22.76 2.05
C PHE A 137 13.60 -21.53 2.47
N LEU A 138 14.05 -20.70 1.53
CA LEU A 138 14.70 -19.42 1.84
C LEU A 138 13.71 -18.28 1.63
N ILE A 139 13.50 -17.46 2.66
CA ILE A 139 12.72 -16.23 2.59
C ILE A 139 13.64 -15.05 2.85
N LEU A 140 13.77 -14.16 1.87
CA LEU A 140 14.48 -12.90 2.02
C LEU A 140 13.46 -11.76 2.07
N CYS A 141 13.51 -10.95 3.13
CA CYS A 141 12.57 -9.86 3.34
C CYS A 141 13.26 -8.49 3.38
N GLY A 142 12.67 -7.46 2.77
CA GLY A 142 13.24 -6.11 2.77
C GLY A 142 12.19 -5.00 2.73
N SER A 143 12.48 -3.91 3.44
CA SER A 143 11.67 -2.67 3.39
C SER A 143 12.06 -1.72 2.25
N GLU A 144 13.30 -1.80 1.77
CA GLU A 144 13.82 -1.00 0.65
C GLU A 144 13.43 -1.62 -0.70
N VAL A 145 12.18 -1.43 -1.10
CA VAL A 145 11.59 -2.04 -2.32
C VAL A 145 12.46 -1.80 -3.55
N SER A 146 12.99 -0.59 -3.74
CA SER A 146 13.85 -0.29 -4.89
C SER A 146 15.17 -1.06 -4.90
N VAL A 147 15.73 -1.37 -3.72
CA VAL A 147 16.95 -2.19 -3.60
C VAL A 147 16.64 -3.65 -3.92
N ILE A 148 15.49 -4.15 -3.46
CA ILE A 148 15.03 -5.50 -3.80
C ILE A 148 14.76 -5.62 -5.31
N GLU A 149 14.06 -4.66 -5.91
CA GLU A 149 13.78 -4.64 -7.35
C GLU A 149 15.10 -4.58 -8.16
N ASP A 150 16.06 -3.73 -7.77
CA ASP A 150 17.41 -3.70 -8.38
C ASP A 150 18.08 -5.08 -8.29
N LEU A 151 18.13 -5.70 -7.11
CA LEU A 151 18.87 -6.95 -6.87
C LEU A 151 18.32 -8.17 -7.60
N PHE A 152 17.00 -8.28 -7.71
CA PHE A 152 16.35 -9.51 -8.17
C PHE A 152 15.72 -9.40 -9.56
N ASP A 153 15.43 -8.19 -10.05
CA ASP A 153 14.73 -7.97 -11.32
C ASP A 153 15.62 -7.38 -12.43
N ASP A 154 16.81 -6.88 -12.10
CA ASP A 154 17.80 -6.48 -13.11
C ASP A 154 18.62 -7.69 -13.61
N SER A 155 18.52 -7.97 -14.91
CA SER A 155 19.24 -9.06 -15.59
C SER A 155 20.77 -9.02 -15.44
N THR A 156 21.36 -7.87 -15.08
CA THR A 156 22.79 -7.72 -14.85
C THR A 156 23.24 -8.19 -13.47
N LYS A 157 22.30 -8.37 -12.54
CA LYS A 157 22.62 -8.67 -11.14
C LYS A 157 22.79 -10.17 -10.88
N PRO A 158 23.65 -10.56 -9.93
CA PRO A 158 23.90 -11.96 -9.62
C PRO A 158 22.65 -12.74 -9.21
N LEU A 159 21.69 -12.14 -8.53
CA LEU A 159 20.52 -12.85 -7.99
C LEU A 159 19.35 -12.93 -8.98
N TYR A 160 19.48 -12.35 -10.18
CA TYR A 160 18.46 -12.42 -11.22
C TYR A 160 18.07 -13.86 -11.58
N GLY A 161 16.77 -14.10 -11.76
CA GLY A 161 16.22 -15.39 -12.19
C GLY A 161 16.32 -16.52 -11.17
N ARG A 162 16.67 -16.25 -9.91
CA ARG A 162 16.85 -17.28 -8.86
C ARG A 162 15.72 -17.38 -7.85
N LYS A 163 14.80 -16.41 -7.82
CA LYS A 163 13.59 -16.47 -6.99
C LYS A 163 12.58 -17.47 -7.55
N THR A 164 11.98 -18.30 -6.69
CA THR A 164 10.79 -19.10 -7.07
C THR A 164 9.56 -18.21 -7.08
N ALA A 165 9.43 -17.35 -6.08
CA ALA A 165 8.26 -16.51 -5.89
C ALA A 165 8.66 -15.10 -5.45
N ASP A 166 7.81 -14.14 -5.80
CA ASP A 166 7.90 -12.74 -5.42
C ASP A 166 6.60 -12.34 -4.74
N LEU A 167 6.70 -11.75 -3.55
CA LEU A 167 5.54 -11.28 -2.80
C LEU A 167 5.76 -9.84 -2.35
N LYS A 168 5.15 -8.91 -3.09
CA LYS A 168 5.00 -7.52 -2.67
C LYS A 168 3.83 -7.38 -1.69
N LEU A 169 4.13 -7.28 -0.40
CA LEU A 169 3.13 -7.11 0.65
C LEU A 169 2.53 -5.70 0.60
N GLN A 170 1.26 -5.62 0.22
CA GLN A 170 0.52 -4.36 0.13
C GLN A 170 -0.17 -4.01 1.46
N PRO A 171 -0.51 -2.73 1.70
CA PRO A 171 -1.50 -2.38 2.72
C PRO A 171 -2.80 -3.16 2.55
N PHE A 172 -3.53 -3.36 3.64
CA PHE A 172 -4.85 -3.98 3.60
C PHE A 172 -5.83 -3.18 2.73
N SER A 173 -6.70 -3.91 2.04
CA SER A 173 -7.90 -3.35 1.42
C SER A 173 -8.88 -2.85 2.49
N TYR A 174 -9.84 -2.00 2.11
CA TYR A 174 -10.89 -1.56 3.03
C TYR A 174 -11.70 -2.73 3.61
N LYS A 175 -11.87 -3.82 2.85
CA LYS A 175 -12.52 -5.06 3.31
C LYS A 175 -11.70 -5.81 4.35
N GLU A 176 -10.39 -5.92 4.16
CA GLU A 176 -9.51 -6.53 5.16
C GLU A 176 -9.39 -5.65 6.42
N SER A 177 -9.37 -4.32 6.25
CA SER A 177 -9.39 -3.38 7.38
C SER A 177 -10.65 -3.50 8.24
N LYS A 178 -11.78 -3.90 7.67
CA LYS A 178 -13.01 -4.20 8.43
C LYS A 178 -12.80 -5.29 9.48
N GLU A 179 -11.90 -6.25 9.24
CA GLU A 179 -11.61 -7.33 10.20
C GLU A 179 -11.00 -6.79 11.53
N PHE A 180 -10.46 -5.56 11.55
CA PHE A 180 -9.94 -4.91 12.76
C PHE A 180 -11.03 -4.27 13.63
N PHE A 181 -12.20 -3.97 13.07
CA PHE A 181 -13.24 -3.17 13.74
C PHE A 181 -14.62 -3.84 13.68
N PRO A 182 -14.77 -5.06 14.26
CA PRO A 182 -16.03 -5.81 14.21
C PRO A 182 -17.24 -5.07 14.82
N LYS A 183 -17.05 -4.09 15.71
CA LYS A 183 -18.14 -3.31 16.31
C LYS A 183 -18.54 -2.06 15.53
N TYR A 184 -17.69 -1.58 14.64
CA TYR A 184 -18.01 -0.41 13.81
C TYR A 184 -18.93 -0.80 12.64
N SER A 185 -19.82 0.12 12.29
CA SER A 185 -20.60 0.04 11.06
C SER A 185 -19.71 0.18 9.82
N ASP A 186 -20.21 -0.26 8.65
CA ASP A 186 -19.46 -0.14 7.38
C ASP A 186 -19.04 1.30 7.07
N GLU A 187 -19.87 2.28 7.46
CA GLU A 187 -19.60 3.70 7.28
C GLU A 187 -18.52 4.23 8.23
N GLU A 188 -18.50 3.75 9.47
CA GLU A 188 -17.43 4.02 10.43
C GLU A 188 -16.12 3.38 9.97
N VAL A 189 -16.15 2.14 9.50
CA VAL A 189 -14.97 1.46 8.93
C VAL A 189 -14.43 2.22 7.71
N LEU A 190 -15.31 2.69 6.82
CA LEU A 190 -14.91 3.53 5.69
C LEU A 190 -14.25 4.83 6.15
N THR A 191 -14.77 5.45 7.20
CA THR A 191 -14.19 6.66 7.79
C THR A 191 -12.80 6.37 8.37
N VAL A 192 -12.66 5.31 9.17
CA VAL A 192 -11.38 4.89 9.74
C VAL A 192 -10.37 4.52 8.65
N TYR A 193 -10.78 3.76 7.63
CA TYR A 193 -9.94 3.43 6.48
C TYR A 193 -9.52 4.69 5.71
N SER A 194 -10.40 5.67 5.56
CA SER A 194 -10.06 6.95 4.90
C SER A 194 -9.00 7.72 5.68
N ILE A 195 -8.96 7.61 7.01
CA ILE A 195 -7.97 8.24 7.89
C ILE A 195 -6.65 7.46 7.89
N LEU A 196 -6.70 6.16 8.19
CA LEU A 196 -5.51 5.33 8.49
C LEU A 196 -4.97 4.57 7.28
N GLY A 197 -5.82 4.35 6.28
CA GLY A 197 -5.54 3.45 5.17
C GLY A 197 -5.45 1.99 5.61
N GLY A 198 -4.75 1.20 4.80
CA GLY A 198 -4.57 -0.23 5.03
C GLY A 198 -3.37 -0.61 5.90
N ILE A 199 -2.77 0.31 6.64
CA ILE A 199 -1.53 0.02 7.38
C ILE A 199 -1.87 -0.72 8.68
N PRO A 200 -1.46 -2.00 8.85
CA PRO A 200 -1.84 -2.82 10.02
C PRO A 200 -1.51 -2.17 11.36
N LEU A 201 -0.32 -1.56 11.47
CA LEU A 201 0.09 -0.87 12.69
C LEU A 201 -0.89 0.25 13.05
N TYR A 202 -1.31 1.06 12.08
CA TYR A 202 -2.21 2.18 12.34
C TYR A 202 -3.61 1.69 12.71
N LEU A 203 -4.11 0.69 11.98
CA LEU A 203 -5.41 0.06 12.24
C LEU A 203 -5.46 -0.51 13.67
N SER A 204 -4.38 -1.13 14.13
CA SER A 204 -4.30 -1.71 15.48
C SER A 204 -4.32 -0.71 16.64
N LEU A 205 -4.13 0.58 16.37
CA LEU A 205 -4.14 1.64 17.40
C LEU A 205 -5.55 2.15 17.70
N PHE A 206 -6.50 1.96 16.78
CA PHE A 206 -7.89 2.36 16.98
C PHE A 206 -8.64 1.25 17.71
N ASP A 207 -9.42 1.66 18.70
CA ASP A 207 -10.26 0.76 19.50
C ASP A 207 -11.73 0.91 19.06
N ASP A 208 -12.33 -0.17 18.57
CA ASP A 208 -13.71 -0.18 18.08
C ASP A 208 -14.79 -0.10 19.18
N SER A 209 -14.39 -0.07 20.46
CA SER A 209 -15.30 0.13 21.59
C SER A 209 -15.56 1.60 21.92
N VAL A 210 -14.74 2.52 21.39
CA VAL A 210 -14.88 3.97 21.58
C VAL A 210 -15.22 4.65 20.26
N SER A 211 -15.62 5.93 20.32
CA SER A 211 -15.94 6.67 19.10
C SER A 211 -14.71 6.95 18.24
N ILE A 212 -14.92 7.16 16.93
CA ILE A 212 -13.84 7.60 16.01
C ILE A 212 -13.20 8.91 16.49
N ARG A 213 -14.01 9.84 17.03
CA ARG A 213 -13.53 11.09 17.62
C ARG A 213 -12.50 10.83 18.72
N GLU A 214 -12.82 9.96 19.67
CA GLU A 214 -11.90 9.61 20.77
C GLU A 214 -10.62 8.98 20.25
N ASN A 215 -10.72 8.07 19.27
CA ASN A 215 -9.54 7.46 18.66
C ASN A 215 -8.65 8.49 17.94
N VAL A 216 -9.24 9.42 17.16
CA VAL A 216 -8.49 10.47 16.47
C VAL A 216 -7.80 11.39 17.48
N ILE A 217 -8.51 11.83 18.52
CA ILE A 217 -7.96 12.68 19.58
C ILE A 217 -6.78 11.99 20.26
N LYS A 218 -6.99 10.76 20.75
CA LYS A 218 -5.98 10.00 21.50
C LYS A 218 -4.75 9.67 20.66
N ASN A 219 -4.94 9.15 19.46
CA ASN A 219 -3.84 8.58 18.68
C ASN A 219 -3.19 9.58 17.73
N CYS A 220 -3.96 10.53 17.17
CA CYS A 220 -3.50 11.41 16.09
C CYS A 220 -3.25 12.85 16.53
N LEU A 221 -4.05 13.40 17.44
CA LEU A 221 -4.00 14.81 17.82
C LEU A 221 -3.26 15.08 19.14
N SER A 222 -3.27 14.12 20.06
CA SER A 222 -2.50 14.21 21.30
C SER A 222 -1.00 14.13 21.03
N THR A 223 -0.21 14.98 21.68
CA THR A 223 1.26 14.97 21.59
C THR A 223 1.89 13.68 22.12
N THR A 224 1.17 12.93 22.94
CA THR A 224 1.54 11.58 23.42
C THR A 224 0.99 10.45 22.55
N GLY A 225 0.15 10.79 21.57
CA GLY A 225 -0.43 9.84 20.62
C GLY A 225 0.63 9.30 19.67
N TYR A 226 0.59 7.99 19.41
CA TYR A 226 1.58 7.33 18.56
C TYR A 226 1.63 7.93 17.14
N LEU A 227 0.46 8.24 16.57
CA LEU A 227 0.36 8.72 15.20
C LEU A 227 0.72 10.21 15.05
N TYR A 228 0.83 10.96 16.15
CA TYR A 228 1.09 12.41 16.13
C TYR A 228 2.39 12.77 15.41
N ASN A 229 3.49 12.08 15.75
CA ASN A 229 4.83 12.32 15.15
C ASN A 229 5.17 11.31 14.04
N GLU A 230 4.23 10.46 13.67
CA GLU A 230 4.51 9.25 12.93
C GLU A 230 4.99 9.49 11.49
N ILE A 231 4.44 10.53 10.86
CA ILE A 231 4.86 10.97 9.53
C ILE A 231 6.27 11.57 9.56
N ASP A 232 6.61 12.35 10.59
CA ASP A 232 7.96 12.90 10.75
C ASP A 232 8.99 11.78 10.96
N THR A 233 8.66 10.81 11.81
CA THR A 233 9.49 9.63 12.06
C THR A 233 9.77 8.85 10.78
N LEU A 234 8.75 8.53 9.97
CA LEU A 234 8.98 7.85 8.68
C LEU A 234 9.86 8.65 7.75
N LEU A 235 9.56 9.92 7.56
CA LEU A 235 10.31 10.75 6.64
C LEU A 235 11.79 10.82 7.06
N ARG A 236 12.09 10.89 8.36
CA ARG A 236 13.49 10.86 8.85
C ARG A 236 14.18 9.50 8.68
N MET A 237 13.44 8.40 8.76
CA MET A 237 13.98 7.06 8.53
C MET A 237 14.33 6.84 7.06
N GLU A 238 13.56 7.41 6.13
CA GLU A 238 13.71 7.22 4.69
C GLU A 238 14.57 8.30 4.01
N LEU A 239 14.60 9.53 4.55
CA LEU A 239 15.05 10.73 3.84
C LEU A 239 15.95 11.62 4.69
N LYS A 240 16.98 12.19 4.06
CA LYS A 240 17.89 13.17 4.69
C LYS A 240 17.30 14.58 4.75
N GLU A 241 16.67 15.05 3.69
CA GLU A 241 16.16 16.44 3.55
C GLU A 241 14.63 16.53 3.78
N THR A 242 14.16 16.15 4.97
CA THR A 242 12.73 15.94 5.23
C THR A 242 11.86 17.17 5.00
N LEU A 243 12.35 18.38 5.27
CA LEU A 243 11.56 19.61 5.13
C LEU A 243 11.13 19.87 3.69
N PHE A 244 12.00 19.63 2.72
CA PHE A 244 11.68 19.85 1.30
C PHE A 244 10.60 18.88 0.81
N TYR A 245 10.70 17.62 1.21
CA TYR A 245 9.67 16.61 0.94
C TYR A 245 8.33 16.97 1.56
N LYS A 246 8.31 17.47 2.81
CA LYS A 246 7.09 17.96 3.45
C LYS A 246 6.46 19.13 2.71
N ASN A 247 7.26 20.06 2.17
CA ASN A 247 6.75 21.17 1.38
C ASN A 247 6.08 20.71 0.09
N ILE A 248 6.65 19.72 -0.60
CA ILE A 248 6.03 19.09 -1.78
C ILE A 248 4.72 18.41 -1.40
N LEU A 249 4.71 17.59 -0.33
CA LEU A 249 3.50 16.91 0.14
C LEU A 249 2.41 17.90 0.55
N LEU A 250 2.77 19.00 1.23
CA LEU A 250 1.85 20.07 1.58
C LEU A 250 1.28 20.77 0.34
N ALA A 251 2.10 20.98 -0.69
CA ALA A 251 1.66 21.56 -1.96
C ALA A 251 0.62 20.67 -2.65
N ILE A 252 0.90 19.36 -2.77
CA ILE A 252 -0.01 18.36 -3.34
C ILE A 252 -1.31 18.29 -2.54
N ASN A 253 -1.22 18.18 -1.21
CA ASN A 253 -2.39 18.14 -0.33
C ASN A 253 -3.24 19.43 -0.41
N SER A 254 -2.64 20.53 -0.84
CA SER A 254 -3.33 21.80 -1.05
C SER A 254 -3.78 21.99 -2.51
N GLY A 255 -3.90 20.92 -3.28
CA GLY A 255 -4.48 20.91 -4.64
C GLY A 255 -3.49 21.06 -5.79
N ALA A 256 -2.17 21.11 -5.55
CA ALA A 256 -1.20 21.15 -6.64
C ALA A 256 -1.01 19.74 -7.21
N SER A 257 -1.65 19.46 -8.34
CA SER A 257 -1.68 18.11 -8.92
C SER A 257 -0.78 17.96 -10.14
N THR A 258 -0.34 19.02 -10.82
CA THR A 258 0.65 18.91 -11.90
C THR A 258 2.07 19.27 -11.44
N LEU A 259 3.10 18.86 -12.21
CA LEU A 259 4.49 19.26 -11.93
C LEU A 259 4.63 20.79 -11.90
N ASN A 260 3.94 21.50 -12.79
CA ASN A 260 3.97 22.96 -12.83
C ASN A 260 3.29 23.58 -11.61
N ASP A 261 2.13 23.06 -11.18
CA ASP A 261 1.47 23.57 -9.97
C ASP A 261 2.35 23.39 -8.74
N ILE A 262 2.97 22.21 -8.60
CA ILE A 262 3.85 21.90 -7.47
C ILE A 262 5.08 22.80 -7.52
N LYS A 263 5.70 22.96 -8.69
CA LYS A 263 6.84 23.86 -8.91
C LYS A 263 6.50 25.29 -8.48
N MET A 264 5.37 25.83 -8.95
CA MET A 264 4.94 27.19 -8.64
C MET A 264 4.64 27.37 -7.15
N LYS A 265 4.05 26.36 -6.52
CA LYS A 265 3.66 26.41 -5.10
C LYS A 265 4.84 26.24 -4.14
N VAL A 266 5.83 25.44 -4.51
CA VAL A 266 7.06 25.23 -3.72
C VAL A 266 8.08 26.33 -3.99
N GLY A 267 8.08 26.94 -5.19
CA GLY A 267 8.97 28.03 -5.55
C GLY A 267 10.37 27.58 -5.98
N GLU A 268 10.48 26.42 -6.63
CA GLU A 268 11.76 25.75 -6.92
C GLU A 268 11.84 25.28 -8.37
N ASP A 269 13.02 24.83 -8.81
CA ASP A 269 13.21 24.36 -10.19
C ASP A 269 12.48 23.04 -10.49
N GLY A 270 11.98 22.90 -11.73
CA GLY A 270 11.21 21.73 -12.16
C GLY A 270 11.99 20.42 -12.13
N ALA A 271 13.29 20.44 -12.48
CA ALA A 271 14.13 19.24 -12.45
C ALA A 271 14.39 18.80 -11.00
N LYS A 272 14.57 19.75 -10.09
CA LYS A 272 14.68 19.47 -8.65
C LYS A 272 13.38 18.85 -8.15
N ILE A 273 12.22 19.47 -8.39
CA ILE A 273 10.92 18.91 -7.96
C ILE A 273 10.70 17.50 -8.51
N ALA A 274 10.97 17.26 -9.80
CA ALA A 274 10.81 15.94 -10.42
C ALA A 274 11.64 14.86 -9.71
N LYS A 275 12.87 15.17 -9.29
CA LYS A 275 13.73 14.25 -8.53
C LYS A 275 13.09 13.84 -7.20
N TYR A 276 12.52 14.79 -6.45
CA TYR A 276 11.91 14.50 -5.15
C TYR A 276 10.57 13.80 -5.30
N LEU A 277 9.78 14.13 -6.33
CA LEU A 277 8.56 13.40 -6.65
C LEU A 277 8.86 11.93 -6.94
N ASN A 278 9.89 11.64 -7.75
CA ASN A 278 10.30 10.27 -8.03
C ASN A 278 10.66 9.48 -6.76
N VAL A 279 11.38 10.12 -5.82
CA VAL A 279 11.69 9.49 -4.52
C VAL A 279 10.41 9.21 -3.72
N LEU A 280 9.49 10.18 -3.61
CA LEU A 280 8.21 9.98 -2.92
C LEU A 280 7.35 8.89 -3.57
N GLN A 281 7.39 8.76 -4.90
CA GLN A 281 6.70 7.71 -5.65
C GLN A 281 7.31 6.34 -5.36
N ASN A 282 8.64 6.22 -5.39
CA ASN A 282 9.34 4.97 -5.09
C ASN A 282 9.11 4.53 -3.64
N LEU A 283 9.01 5.48 -2.71
CA LEU A 283 8.61 5.23 -1.32
C LEU A 283 7.12 4.94 -1.17
N GLY A 284 6.32 5.10 -2.23
CA GLY A 284 4.87 4.89 -2.26
C GLY A 284 4.04 5.89 -1.46
N PHE A 285 4.60 7.06 -1.11
CA PHE A 285 3.85 8.10 -0.41
C PHE A 285 2.92 8.88 -1.34
N ILE A 286 3.31 9.00 -2.62
CA ILE A 286 2.50 9.61 -3.67
C ILE A 286 2.39 8.65 -4.85
N LYS A 287 1.39 8.88 -5.70
CA LYS A 287 1.23 8.21 -6.98
C LYS A 287 1.10 9.22 -8.11
N THR A 288 1.28 8.72 -9.33
CA THR A 288 0.90 9.43 -10.54
C THR A 288 -0.29 8.76 -11.18
N GLU A 289 -1.23 9.57 -11.62
CA GLU A 289 -2.42 9.15 -12.32
C GLU A 289 -2.33 9.69 -13.76
N ILE A 290 -2.71 8.88 -14.73
CA ILE A 290 -2.93 9.29 -16.12
C ILE A 290 -4.37 8.95 -16.51
N PRO A 291 -4.99 9.69 -17.45
CA PRO A 291 -6.34 9.39 -17.88
C PRO A 291 -6.41 7.97 -18.44
N VAL A 292 -7.46 7.24 -18.08
CA VAL A 292 -7.75 5.93 -18.67
C VAL A 292 -7.78 6.02 -20.21
N GLY A 293 -7.07 5.12 -20.90
CA GLY A 293 -6.94 5.13 -22.36
C GLY A 293 -5.76 5.93 -22.93
N GLU A 294 -5.07 6.76 -22.14
CA GLU A 294 -3.84 7.41 -22.59
C GLU A 294 -2.59 6.51 -22.41
N LYS A 295 -1.64 6.63 -23.36
CA LYS A 295 -0.31 6.00 -23.27
C LYS A 295 0.75 7.09 -23.13
N GLY A 296 1.55 7.05 -22.07
CA GLY A 296 2.72 7.92 -21.88
C GLY A 296 2.65 8.82 -20.64
N LYS A 297 3.78 9.47 -20.30
CA LYS A 297 4.03 10.07 -18.97
C LYS A 297 4.04 11.60 -18.86
N ALA A 298 3.80 12.39 -19.92
CA ALA A 298 4.30 13.77 -19.90
C ALA A 298 3.27 14.92 -19.81
N ARG A 299 2.13 14.90 -20.51
CA ARG A 299 1.30 16.11 -20.63
C ARG A 299 0.14 16.22 -19.64
N ASN A 300 -0.42 15.09 -19.22
CA ASN A 300 -1.66 15.06 -18.43
C ASN A 300 -1.47 14.41 -17.04
N THR A 301 -0.25 14.09 -16.64
CA THR A 301 0.03 13.37 -15.39
C THR A 301 -0.35 14.18 -14.16
N LEU A 302 -1.19 13.61 -13.30
CA LEU A 302 -1.55 14.17 -12.01
C LEU A 302 -0.82 13.44 -10.87
N TYR A 303 -0.38 14.18 -9.87
CA TYR A 303 0.22 13.70 -8.64
C TYR A 303 -0.80 13.79 -7.51
N SER A 304 -0.93 12.72 -6.74
CA SER A 304 -1.78 12.67 -5.56
C SER A 304 -1.11 11.91 -4.42
N ILE A 305 -1.45 12.26 -3.17
CA ILE A 305 -0.97 11.51 -2.01
C ILE A 305 -1.70 10.17 -1.95
N ASP A 306 -0.92 9.09 -2.05
CA ASP A 306 -1.43 7.72 -2.09
C ASP A 306 -1.61 7.13 -0.69
N ASP A 307 -0.85 7.59 0.29
CA ASP A 307 -0.97 7.13 1.66
C ASP A 307 -2.05 7.93 2.41
N ASN A 308 -3.07 7.24 2.93
CA ASN A 308 -4.22 7.89 3.56
C ASN A 308 -3.81 8.68 4.80
N TYR A 309 -2.96 8.10 5.67
CA TYR A 309 -2.55 8.77 6.89
C TYR A 309 -1.62 9.96 6.61
N PHE A 310 -0.77 9.88 5.58
CA PHE A 310 -0.03 11.06 5.10
C PHE A 310 -0.98 12.20 4.74
N ALA A 311 -1.99 11.95 3.92
CA ALA A 311 -2.91 13.01 3.54
C ALA A 311 -3.75 13.52 4.70
N PHE A 312 -4.19 12.64 5.60
CA PHE A 312 -4.88 13.03 6.82
C PHE A 312 -4.01 13.99 7.63
N TYR A 313 -2.75 13.61 7.85
CA TYR A 313 -1.76 14.40 8.56
C TYR A 313 -1.53 15.77 7.90
N PHE A 314 -1.27 15.83 6.59
CA PHE A 314 -1.04 17.11 5.91
C PHE A 314 -2.29 17.99 5.81
N ARG A 315 -3.49 17.40 5.85
CA ARG A 315 -4.77 18.12 5.83
C ARG A 315 -5.11 18.69 7.20
N PHE A 316 -5.01 17.87 8.25
CA PHE A 316 -5.60 18.16 9.55
C PHE A 316 -4.60 18.33 10.69
N ILE A 317 -3.31 18.02 10.50
CA ILE A 317 -2.33 18.06 11.60
C ILE A 317 -1.20 19.02 11.27
N TYR A 318 -0.50 18.78 10.15
CA TYR A 318 0.72 19.50 9.79
C TYR A 318 0.56 21.03 9.77
N LYS A 319 -0.54 21.52 9.20
CA LYS A 319 -0.84 22.96 9.11
C LYS A 319 -1.05 23.63 10.47
N HIS A 320 -1.38 22.85 11.49
CA HIS A 320 -1.79 23.34 12.81
C HIS A 320 -0.95 22.74 13.95
N LEU A 321 0.24 22.20 13.65
CA LEU A 321 1.13 21.60 14.67
C LEU A 321 1.39 22.54 15.84
N ASN A 322 1.60 23.84 15.57
CA ASN A 322 1.80 24.83 16.63
C ASN A 322 0.59 24.95 17.56
N MET A 323 -0.63 24.76 17.03
CA MET A 323 -1.86 24.80 17.81
C MET A 323 -1.98 23.58 18.72
N LEU A 324 -1.71 22.40 18.16
CA LEU A 324 -1.74 21.12 18.86
C LEU A 324 -0.60 20.99 19.88
N ASN A 325 0.51 21.69 19.70
CA ASN A 325 1.63 21.77 20.64
C ASN A 325 1.39 22.74 21.83
N GLY A 326 0.18 22.72 22.39
CA GLY A 326 -0.11 23.35 23.68
C GLY A 326 -0.81 24.71 23.65
N LEU A 327 -1.24 25.20 22.47
CA LEU A 327 -2.08 26.42 22.42
C LEU A 327 -3.55 26.12 22.72
N ILE A 328 -4.05 24.95 22.32
CA ILE A 328 -5.40 24.47 22.64
C ILE A 328 -5.40 22.97 22.92
N SER A 329 -6.44 22.49 23.62
CA SER A 329 -6.59 21.05 23.84
C SER A 329 -6.96 20.31 22.54
N PRO A 330 -6.55 19.04 22.38
CA PRO A 330 -6.93 18.21 21.24
C PRO A 330 -8.44 18.11 20.99
N GLU A 331 -9.25 18.12 22.05
CA GLU A 331 -10.72 18.09 21.97
C GLU A 331 -11.27 19.36 21.33
N ILE A 332 -10.83 20.53 21.80
CA ILE A 332 -11.24 21.83 21.24
C ILE A 332 -10.78 21.94 19.79
N TYR A 333 -9.56 21.47 19.48
CA TYR A 333 -9.07 21.43 18.11
C TYR A 333 -9.96 20.54 17.22
N TYR A 334 -10.30 19.34 17.70
CA TYR A 334 -11.16 18.41 16.96
C TYR A 334 -12.50 19.08 16.63
N ASP A 335 -13.18 19.63 17.63
CA ASP A 335 -14.51 20.20 17.47
C ASP A 335 -14.53 21.42 16.54
N ARG A 336 -13.39 22.12 16.42
CA ARG A 336 -13.23 23.28 15.53
C ARG A 336 -12.92 22.89 14.07
N GLU A 337 -12.00 21.95 13.86
CA GLU A 337 -11.44 21.66 12.52
C GLU A 337 -12.10 20.47 11.82
N PHE A 338 -12.69 19.55 12.58
CA PHE A 338 -13.30 18.32 12.07
C PHE A 338 -14.81 18.48 11.91
N THR A 339 -15.23 19.56 11.25
CA THR A 339 -16.63 19.77 10.89
C THR A 339 -17.10 18.68 9.91
N THR A 340 -18.42 18.43 9.88
CA THR A 340 -19.02 17.48 8.94
C THR A 340 -18.65 17.75 7.49
N GLU A 341 -18.59 19.02 7.09
CA GLU A 341 -18.18 19.42 5.74
C GLU A 341 -16.71 19.08 5.47
N SER A 342 -15.82 19.42 6.41
CA SER A 342 -14.38 19.18 6.31
C SER A 342 -14.06 17.68 6.24
N LEU A 343 -14.70 16.89 7.09
CA LEU A 343 -14.59 15.43 7.11
C LEU A 343 -15.18 14.79 5.86
N ASN A 344 -16.39 15.15 5.45
CA ASN A 344 -17.03 14.59 4.25
C ASN A 344 -16.22 14.91 2.99
N GLY A 345 -15.69 16.14 2.86
CA GLY A 345 -14.81 16.51 1.75
C GLY A 345 -13.54 15.67 1.71
N TYR A 346 -12.91 15.43 2.86
CA TYR A 346 -11.74 14.56 2.95
C TYR A 346 -12.06 13.09 2.61
N ILE A 347 -13.13 12.54 3.21
CA ILE A 347 -13.56 11.16 2.99
C ILE A 347 -13.99 10.96 1.53
N GLY A 348 -14.64 11.94 0.89
CA GLY A 348 -15.06 11.86 -0.51
C GLY A 348 -13.91 11.53 -1.47
N HIS A 349 -12.78 12.23 -1.36
CA HIS A 349 -11.59 11.94 -2.16
C HIS A 349 -10.99 10.56 -1.88
N ARG A 350 -11.23 9.98 -0.70
CA ARG A 350 -10.79 8.62 -0.34
C ARG A 350 -11.81 7.56 -0.74
N PHE A 351 -13.09 7.94 -0.79
CA PHE A 351 -14.20 7.10 -1.20
C PHE A 351 -14.07 6.67 -2.66
N GLU A 352 -13.63 7.57 -3.56
CA GLU A 352 -13.31 7.25 -4.95
C GLU A 352 -12.33 6.07 -5.06
N ARG A 353 -11.30 6.04 -4.20
CA ARG A 353 -10.30 4.96 -4.18
C ARG A 353 -10.88 3.64 -3.68
N VAL A 354 -11.78 3.68 -2.70
CA VAL A 354 -12.52 2.50 -2.23
C VAL A 354 -13.43 1.96 -3.34
N CYS A 355 -14.14 2.84 -4.05
CA CYS A 355 -14.98 2.46 -5.18
C CYS A 355 -14.15 1.86 -6.33
N SER A 356 -12.97 2.42 -6.59
CA SER A 356 -12.02 1.85 -7.57
C SER A 356 -11.53 0.46 -7.15
N GLN A 357 -11.18 0.25 -5.88
CA GLN A 357 -10.84 -1.07 -5.34
C GLN A 357 -11.99 -2.07 -5.51
N PHE A 358 -13.24 -1.66 -5.27
CA PHE A 358 -14.42 -2.48 -5.49
C PHE A 358 -14.58 -2.87 -6.97
N ILE A 359 -14.44 -1.92 -7.90
CA ILE A 359 -14.51 -2.22 -9.34
C ILE A 359 -13.42 -3.22 -9.76
N MET A 360 -12.18 -3.03 -9.30
CA MET A 360 -11.08 -3.95 -9.59
C MET A 360 -11.35 -5.36 -9.05
N GLU A 361 -11.88 -5.48 -7.84
CA GLU A 361 -12.26 -6.76 -7.24
C GLU A 361 -13.36 -7.45 -8.05
N LYS A 362 -14.42 -6.72 -8.42
CA LYS A 362 -15.51 -7.24 -9.25
C LYS A 362 -15.02 -7.68 -10.63
N SER A 363 -14.07 -6.95 -11.23
CA SER A 363 -13.46 -7.32 -12.50
C SER A 363 -12.70 -8.64 -12.38
N TYR A 364 -11.86 -8.75 -11.35
CA TYR A 364 -11.05 -9.94 -11.09
C TYR A 364 -11.91 -11.20 -10.84
N ASN A 365 -13.05 -11.05 -10.18
CA ASN A 365 -13.98 -12.15 -9.91
C ASN A 365 -14.94 -12.46 -11.08
N GLY A 366 -14.87 -11.73 -12.21
CA GLY A 366 -15.79 -11.91 -13.33
C GLY A 366 -17.23 -11.46 -13.04
N GLU A 367 -17.41 -10.52 -12.11
CA GLU A 367 -18.71 -9.99 -11.68
C GLU A 367 -19.09 -8.67 -12.38
N LEU A 368 -18.20 -8.14 -13.22
CA LEU A 368 -18.51 -7.03 -14.13
C LEU A 368 -19.14 -7.56 -15.43
N PRO A 369 -19.85 -6.71 -16.21
CA PRO A 369 -20.39 -7.10 -17.51
C PRO A 369 -19.32 -7.53 -18.54
N PHE A 370 -18.06 -7.15 -18.31
CA PHE A 370 -16.90 -7.50 -19.11
C PHE A 370 -15.64 -7.50 -18.24
N PHE A 371 -14.52 -8.05 -18.73
CA PHE A 371 -13.24 -7.99 -18.04
C PHE A 371 -12.57 -6.64 -18.28
N ALA A 372 -12.49 -5.79 -17.27
CA ALA A 372 -11.89 -4.47 -17.41
C ALA A 372 -10.36 -4.58 -17.47
N GLU A 373 -9.77 -4.20 -18.61
CA GLU A 373 -8.32 -4.16 -18.82
C GLU A 373 -7.68 -2.94 -18.16
N GLN A 374 -8.42 -1.85 -18.05
CA GLN A 374 -7.98 -0.61 -17.41
C GLN A 374 -9.06 -0.12 -16.46
N VAL A 375 -8.65 0.32 -15.27
CA VAL A 375 -9.50 0.96 -14.27
C VAL A 375 -8.77 2.17 -13.71
N GLY A 376 -9.40 3.35 -13.69
CA GLY A 376 -8.81 4.56 -13.15
C GLY A 376 -9.66 5.80 -13.42
N ARG A 377 -9.17 6.97 -13.02
CA ARG A 377 -9.81 8.26 -13.33
C ARG A 377 -9.65 8.61 -14.81
N TRP A 378 -10.59 9.39 -15.33
CA TRP A 378 -10.48 9.98 -16.65
C TRP A 378 -10.66 11.49 -16.57
N TRP A 379 -9.80 12.25 -17.24
CA TRP A 379 -9.98 13.68 -17.45
C TRP A 379 -9.54 14.04 -18.86
N GLY A 380 -10.24 15.01 -19.45
CA GLY A 380 -9.92 15.46 -20.79
C GLY A 380 -10.93 16.44 -21.34
N ASN A 381 -10.66 16.90 -22.56
CA ASN A 381 -11.52 17.85 -23.24
C ASN A 381 -12.79 17.15 -23.76
N ASN A 382 -13.96 17.65 -23.38
CA ASN A 382 -15.24 17.24 -23.94
C ASN A 382 -15.48 18.01 -25.25
N PRO A 383 -15.51 17.34 -26.41
CA PRO A 383 -15.64 18.00 -27.71
C PRO A 383 -17.01 18.67 -27.90
N LEU A 384 -18.06 18.17 -27.22
CA LEU A 384 -19.42 18.69 -27.32
C LEU A 384 -19.62 19.88 -26.39
N ALA A 385 -19.22 19.73 -25.12
CA ALA A 385 -19.36 20.78 -24.11
C ALA A 385 -18.27 21.88 -24.20
N LYS A 386 -17.20 21.64 -24.98
CA LYS A 386 -16.04 22.54 -25.16
C LYS A 386 -15.40 22.98 -23.83
N ARG A 387 -15.33 22.06 -22.87
CA ARG A 387 -14.69 22.25 -21.56
C ARG A 387 -13.94 21.00 -21.14
N GLN A 388 -13.06 21.13 -20.15
CA GLN A 388 -12.50 19.96 -19.47
C GLN A 388 -13.60 19.29 -18.66
N GLU A 389 -13.67 17.97 -18.75
CA GLU A 389 -14.51 17.12 -17.92
C GLU A 389 -13.65 16.12 -17.17
N GLU A 390 -14.21 15.59 -16.11
CA GLU A 390 -13.64 14.52 -15.32
C GLU A 390 -14.69 13.43 -15.09
N ILE A 391 -14.24 12.18 -15.04
CA ILE A 391 -15.02 11.03 -14.61
C ILE A 391 -14.23 10.33 -13.50
N ASP A 392 -14.85 10.18 -12.33
CA ASP A 392 -14.20 9.66 -11.12
C ASP A 392 -13.58 8.28 -11.34
N ILE A 393 -14.29 7.38 -12.03
CA ILE A 393 -13.74 6.08 -12.40
C ILE A 393 -14.26 5.68 -13.78
N VAL A 394 -13.35 5.25 -14.63
CA VAL A 394 -13.63 4.55 -15.88
C VAL A 394 -12.99 3.16 -15.79
N ALA A 395 -13.78 2.13 -15.99
CA ALA A 395 -13.31 0.78 -16.26
C ALA A 395 -13.58 0.45 -17.72
N GLN A 396 -12.59 -0.02 -18.50
CA GLN A 396 -12.78 -0.26 -19.93
C GLN A 396 -11.98 -1.47 -20.45
N ASP A 397 -12.48 -2.05 -21.53
CA ASP A 397 -11.74 -2.94 -22.44
C ASP A 397 -11.71 -2.30 -23.85
N GLU A 398 -11.55 -3.09 -24.91
CA GLU A 398 -11.59 -2.60 -26.29
C GLU A 398 -12.96 -2.02 -26.72
N ASN A 399 -14.07 -2.61 -26.27
CA ASN A 399 -15.43 -2.33 -26.79
C ASN A 399 -16.39 -1.74 -25.74
N ASN A 400 -16.09 -1.91 -24.45
CA ASN A 400 -16.97 -1.63 -23.34
C ASN A 400 -16.33 -0.63 -22.37
N ALA A 401 -17.16 0.21 -21.74
CA ALA A 401 -16.75 1.02 -20.60
C ALA A 401 -17.84 1.13 -19.52
N ILE A 402 -17.42 1.15 -18.26
CA ILE A 402 -18.23 1.59 -17.12
C ILE A 402 -17.74 2.97 -16.71
N LEU A 403 -18.64 3.95 -16.74
CA LEU A 403 -18.41 5.31 -16.23
C LEU A 403 -19.02 5.39 -14.84
N CYS A 404 -18.24 5.84 -13.87
CA CYS A 404 -18.68 5.92 -12.49
C CYS A 404 -18.60 7.33 -11.93
N GLU A 405 -19.55 7.64 -11.05
CA GLU A 405 -19.52 8.80 -10.17
C GLU A 405 -19.56 8.33 -8.71
N CYS A 406 -18.74 8.94 -7.85
CA CYS A 406 -18.60 8.60 -6.44
C CYS A 406 -19.05 9.78 -5.55
N LYS A 407 -20.23 9.68 -4.93
CA LYS A 407 -20.76 10.72 -4.02
C LYS A 407 -20.74 10.30 -2.56
N TYR A 408 -19.89 11.00 -1.80
CA TYR A 408 -19.87 10.95 -0.34
C TYR A 408 -20.36 12.27 0.25
N THR A 409 -21.67 12.51 0.23
CA THR A 409 -22.29 13.74 0.77
C THR A 409 -23.51 13.40 1.63
N GLU A 410 -24.07 14.41 2.31
CA GLU A 410 -25.34 14.26 3.03
C GLU A 410 -26.57 14.30 2.12
N LYS A 411 -26.40 14.61 0.83
CA LYS A 411 -27.47 14.65 -0.15
C LYS A 411 -27.46 13.39 -1.00
N ALA A 412 -28.64 12.94 -1.41
CA ALA A 412 -28.77 11.87 -2.39
C ALA A 412 -28.33 12.37 -3.77
N PHE A 413 -27.76 11.47 -4.57
CA PHE A 413 -27.36 11.76 -5.94
C PHE A 413 -28.60 12.08 -6.80
N ASP A 414 -28.56 13.21 -7.49
CA ASP A 414 -29.73 13.83 -8.13
C ASP A 414 -29.73 13.76 -9.66
N GLU A 415 -30.83 14.26 -10.25
CA GLU A 415 -31.07 14.23 -11.68
C GLU A 415 -30.11 15.12 -12.49
N THR A 416 -29.54 16.15 -11.87
CA THR A 416 -28.54 17.03 -12.49
C THR A 416 -27.23 16.28 -12.60
N GLU A 417 -26.78 15.67 -11.50
CA GLU A 417 -25.56 14.87 -11.47
C GLU A 417 -25.65 13.66 -12.43
N LEU A 418 -26.84 13.05 -12.55
CA LEU A 418 -27.07 12.02 -13.57
C LEU A 418 -26.84 12.55 -14.99
N SER A 419 -27.34 13.75 -15.27
CA SER A 419 -27.24 14.37 -16.58
C SER A 419 -25.79 14.77 -16.89
N ASP A 420 -25.05 15.23 -15.89
CA ASP A 420 -23.62 15.55 -16.00
C ASP A 420 -22.80 14.29 -16.34
N LEU A 421 -23.01 13.18 -15.61
CA LEU A 421 -22.35 11.91 -15.90
C LEU A 421 -22.66 11.40 -17.33
N GLN A 422 -23.91 11.53 -17.77
CA GLN A 422 -24.32 11.18 -19.13
C GLN A 422 -23.69 12.10 -20.19
N ALA A 423 -23.50 13.38 -19.88
CA ALA A 423 -22.86 14.34 -20.77
C ALA A 423 -21.36 14.05 -20.97
N CYS A 424 -20.73 13.30 -20.07
CA CYS A 424 -19.36 12.81 -20.20
C CYS A 424 -19.23 11.56 -21.09
N ALA A 425 -20.33 10.82 -21.34
CA ALA A 425 -20.30 9.60 -22.15
C ALA A 425 -19.63 9.76 -23.54
N PRO A 426 -19.86 10.84 -24.30
CA PRO A 426 -19.22 11.06 -25.61
C PRO A 426 -17.70 11.20 -25.56
N CYS A 427 -17.12 11.45 -24.38
CA CYS A 427 -15.67 11.51 -24.19
C CYS A 427 -15.01 10.13 -24.23
N ILE A 428 -15.78 9.07 -23.91
CA ILE A 428 -15.30 7.69 -23.87
C ILE A 428 -15.70 6.97 -25.15
N LYS A 429 -14.73 6.75 -26.04
CA LYS A 429 -14.94 6.13 -27.36
C LYS A 429 -15.06 4.60 -27.23
N ARG A 430 -16.20 4.12 -26.75
CA ARG A 430 -16.54 2.69 -26.64
C ARG A 430 -17.97 2.45 -27.11
N ASP A 431 -18.23 1.26 -27.63
CA ASP A 431 -19.52 0.91 -28.23
C ASP A 431 -20.59 0.71 -27.15
N ASN A 432 -20.22 0.04 -26.05
CA ASN A 432 -21.15 -0.26 -24.96
C ASN A 432 -20.78 0.52 -23.71
N LEU A 433 -21.71 1.36 -23.23
CA LEU A 433 -21.52 2.19 -22.04
C LEU A 433 -22.46 1.79 -20.90
N TYR A 434 -21.86 1.60 -19.73
CA TYR A 434 -22.52 1.33 -18.46
C TYR A 434 -22.26 2.50 -17.49
N PHE A 435 -23.19 2.73 -16.56
CA PHE A 435 -23.15 3.84 -15.62
C PHE A 435 -23.33 3.35 -14.19
N TRP A 436 -22.31 3.51 -13.35
CA TRP A 436 -22.31 3.03 -11.97
C TRP A 436 -22.22 4.20 -10.99
N ILE A 437 -23.23 4.36 -10.14
CA ILE A 437 -23.34 5.46 -9.19
C ILE A 437 -23.03 4.91 -7.80
N PHE A 438 -21.91 5.30 -7.22
CA PHE A 438 -21.59 5.03 -5.84
C PHE A 438 -22.12 6.17 -4.99
N SER A 439 -23.03 5.88 -4.05
CA SER A 439 -23.63 6.95 -3.24
C SER A 439 -23.83 6.54 -1.79
N ARG A 440 -23.33 7.38 -0.89
CA ARG A 440 -23.55 7.27 0.56
C ARG A 440 -25.02 7.34 0.95
N LYS A 441 -25.78 8.28 0.36
CA LYS A 441 -27.20 8.52 0.69
C LYS A 441 -28.16 7.99 -0.38
N GLY A 442 -27.66 7.17 -1.31
CA GLY A 442 -28.41 6.67 -2.45
C GLY A 442 -28.73 7.76 -3.48
N VAL A 443 -29.81 7.54 -4.24
CA VAL A 443 -30.24 8.40 -5.35
C VAL A 443 -31.66 8.92 -5.10
N THR A 444 -31.99 10.09 -5.67
CA THR A 444 -33.34 10.67 -5.59
C THR A 444 -34.39 9.77 -6.24
N ALA A 445 -35.67 9.99 -5.91
CA ALA A 445 -36.77 9.24 -6.53
C ALA A 445 -36.84 9.46 -8.05
N GLY A 446 -36.50 10.65 -8.55
CA GLY A 446 -36.49 10.93 -9.97
C GLY A 446 -35.35 10.24 -10.70
N VAL A 447 -34.14 10.17 -10.11
CA VAL A 447 -33.06 9.32 -10.65
C VAL A 447 -33.49 7.85 -10.70
N LYS A 448 -34.03 7.31 -9.60
CA LYS A 448 -34.55 5.92 -9.57
C LYS A 448 -35.55 5.66 -10.68
N LYS A 449 -36.44 6.62 -10.96
CA LYS A 449 -37.44 6.51 -12.03
C LYS A 449 -36.79 6.56 -13.42
N LYS A 450 -35.81 7.44 -13.66
CA LYS A 450 -35.11 7.59 -14.94
C LYS A 450 -34.31 6.33 -15.32
N ILE A 451 -33.64 5.71 -14.35
CA ILE A 451 -32.82 4.52 -14.60
C ILE A 451 -33.60 3.21 -14.45
N LYS A 452 -34.89 3.28 -14.09
CA LYS A 452 -35.75 2.10 -13.90
C LYS A 452 -35.83 1.32 -15.21
N ASN A 453 -35.49 0.03 -15.17
CA ASN A 453 -35.44 -0.89 -16.30
C ASN A 453 -34.31 -0.65 -17.32
N LEU A 454 -33.37 0.26 -17.05
CA LEU A 454 -32.16 0.39 -17.85
C LEU A 454 -31.09 -0.57 -17.31
N GLY A 455 -30.83 -1.65 -18.05
CA GLY A 455 -29.90 -2.71 -17.64
C GLY A 455 -28.43 -2.27 -17.55
N ASN A 456 -28.10 -1.08 -18.08
CA ASN A 456 -26.75 -0.53 -18.05
C ASN A 456 -26.48 0.44 -16.89
N TYR A 457 -27.42 0.61 -15.96
CA TYR A 457 -27.25 1.44 -14.76
C TYR A 457 -27.17 0.59 -13.48
N LYS A 458 -26.29 0.97 -12.56
CA LYS A 458 -26.19 0.36 -11.22
C LYS A 458 -25.98 1.44 -10.17
N VAL A 459 -26.67 1.31 -9.04
CA VAL A 459 -26.44 2.15 -7.85
C VAL A 459 -25.83 1.26 -6.78
N ILE A 460 -24.70 1.67 -6.22
CA ILE A 460 -23.96 0.94 -5.20
C ILE A 460 -23.97 1.75 -3.90
N SER A 461 -24.50 1.15 -2.84
CA SER A 461 -24.46 1.69 -1.48
C SER A 461 -23.16 1.31 -0.74
N ILE A 462 -22.88 1.98 0.38
CA ILE A 462 -21.74 1.61 1.24
C ILE A 462 -21.86 0.15 1.72
N LYS A 463 -23.07 -0.29 2.07
CA LYS A 463 -23.29 -1.67 2.51
C LYS A 463 -22.92 -2.69 1.43
N GLU A 464 -23.21 -2.39 0.16
CA GLU A 464 -22.83 -3.26 -0.96
C GLU A 464 -21.33 -3.24 -1.25
N LEU A 465 -20.60 -2.16 -0.92
CA LEU A 465 -19.14 -2.15 -1.01
C LEU A 465 -18.51 -3.17 -0.06
N PHE A 466 -19.07 -3.33 1.15
CA PHE A 466 -18.56 -4.22 2.19
C PHE A 466 -19.22 -5.61 2.21
N ALA A 467 -20.11 -5.90 1.25
CA ALA A 467 -20.66 -7.22 1.00
C ALA A 467 -19.64 -8.09 0.22
#